data_AF-A0A327KGI2-F1
#
_entry.id   AF-A0A327KGI2-F1
#
_cell.length_a   1.000
_cell.length_b   1.000
_cell.length_c   1.000
_cell.angle_alpha   90.00
_cell.angle_beta   90.00
_cell.angle_gamma   90.00
#
_symmetry.space_group_name_H-M   'P 1'
#
loop_
_entity.id
_entity.type
_entity.pdbx_description
1 polymer ?
#
loop_
_entity_poly.entity_id
_entity_poly.type
_entity_poly.pdbx_seq_one_letter_code
_entity_poly.pdbx_strand_id
1 'polypeptide(L)' 'MIAPPPHDDDDEDEGSRRTTNIMLVIFFLAVIAAGYWLVEAMLEQRRADDCAAQGRRNCGAPLVVPPAR' A
#
# COMPACT_ATOMS: atom_id res chain seq x y z
N MET A 1 43.67 4.85 39.09
CA MET A 1 42.38 4.59 38.42
C MET A 1 42.41 5.38 37.12
N ILE A 2 42.78 4.74 36.01
CA ILE A 2 42.68 5.35 34.68
C ILE A 2 41.24 5.07 34.23
N ALA A 3 40.45 6.12 33.98
CA ALA A 3 39.17 5.97 33.30
C ALA A 3 39.46 5.73 31.81
N PRO A 4 38.78 4.77 31.16
CA PRO A 4 38.86 4.65 29.70
C PRO A 4 38.35 5.94 29.05
N PRO A 5 38.91 6.35 27.89
CA PRO A 5 38.44 7.53 27.17
C PRO A 5 36.95 7.38 26.82
N PRO A 6 36.15 8.46 26.89
CA PRO A 6 34.77 8.41 26.44
C PRO A 6 34.75 7.93 24.99
N HIS A 7 33.94 6.91 24.75
CA HIS A 7 33.73 6.31 23.46
C HIS A 7 32.65 7.15 22.76
N ASP A 8 33.01 7.79 21.63
CA ASP A 8 32.11 8.64 20.83
C ASP A 8 31.02 7.81 20.09
N ASP A 9 30.97 6.49 20.31
CA ASP A 9 30.05 5.54 19.66
C ASP A 9 28.57 5.72 20.06
N ASP A 10 28.28 6.36 21.20
CA ASP A 10 26.90 6.60 21.65
C ASP A 10 26.09 7.46 20.65
N ASP A 11 26.72 8.46 20.02
CA ASP A 11 26.07 9.35 19.05
C ASP A 11 25.75 8.64 17.71
N GLU A 12 26.61 7.72 17.27
CA GLU A 12 26.39 6.94 16.03
C GLU A 12 25.28 5.89 16.20
N ASP A 13 25.18 5.27 17.39
CA ASP A 13 24.16 4.29 17.75
C ASP A 13 22.75 4.89 17.74
N GLU A 14 22.58 6.13 18.23
CA GLU A 14 21.28 6.80 18.27
C GLU A 14 20.78 7.22 16.89
N GLY A 15 21.66 7.69 16.01
CA GLY A 15 21.33 8.01 14.62
C GLY A 15 20.94 6.76 13.81
N SER A 16 21.67 5.66 14.01
CA SER A 16 21.42 4.39 13.33
C SER A 16 20.04 3.82 13.69
N ARG A 17 19.68 3.79 14.97
CA ARG A 17 18.37 3.31 15.46
C ARG A 17 17.19 4.12 14.89
N ARG A 18 17.33 5.45 14.84
CA ARG A 18 16.31 6.34 14.25
C ARG A 18 16.15 6.08 12.75
N THR A 19 17.26 5.94 12.04
CA THR A 19 17.27 5.67 10.59
C THR A 19 16.64 4.31 10.27
N THR A 20 16.99 3.25 11.03
CA THR A 20 16.38 1.93 10.88
C THR A 20 14.88 1.96 11.13
N ASN A 21 14.42 2.62 12.19
CA ASN A 21 13.00 2.72 12.49
C ASN A 21 12.23 3.48 11.39
N ILE A 22 12.77 4.59 10.89
CA ILE A 22 12.18 5.34 9.77
C ILE A 22 12.06 4.46 8.52
N MET A 23 13.10 3.68 8.20
CA MET A 23 13.06 2.75 7.07
C MET A 23 11.97 1.69 7.21
N LEU A 24 11.78 1.13 8.42
CA LEU A 24 10.71 0.17 8.68
C LEU A 24 9.33 0.79 8.47
N VAL A 25 9.12 2.03 8.93
CA VAL A 25 7.85 2.76 8.72
C VAL A 25 7.60 3.00 7.23
N ILE A 26 8.60 3.47 6.49
CA ILE A 26 8.49 3.69 5.04
C ILE A 26 8.15 2.38 4.32
N PHE A 27 8.84 1.30 4.66
CA PHE A 27 8.59 -0.02 4.07
C PHE A 27 7.17 -0.50 4.35
N PHE A 28 6.69 -0.34 5.59
CA PHE A 28 5.33 -0.72 5.96
C PHE A 28 4.27 0.09 5.19
N LEU A 29 4.47 1.40 5.05
CA LEU A 29 3.58 2.25 4.25
C LEU A 29 3.60 1.85 2.76
N ALA A 30 4.77 1.50 2.22
CA ALA A 30 4.90 1.02 0.85
C ALA A 30 4.11 -0.28 0.63
N VAL A 31 4.18 -1.23 1.58
CA VAL A 31 3.40 -2.47 1.52
C VAL A 31 1.89 -2.20 1.57
N ILE A 32 1.44 -1.29 2.44
CA ILE A 32 0.01 -0.91 2.50
C ILE A 32 -0.44 -0.28 1.18
N ALA A 33 0.33 0.68 0.66
CA ALA A 33 0.01 1.35 -0.60
C ALA A 33 -0.02 0.36 -1.77
N ALA A 34 0.93 -0.57 -1.83
CA ALA A 34 0.94 -1.65 -2.80
C ALA A 34 -0.29 -2.56 -2.66
N GLY A 35 -0.67 -2.93 -1.43
CA GLY A 35 -1.88 -3.71 -1.18
C GLY A 35 -3.15 -2.99 -1.64
N TYR A 36 -3.28 -1.70 -1.33
CA TYR A 36 -4.40 -0.87 -1.78
C TYR A 36 -4.47 -0.80 -3.32
N TRP A 37 -3.33 -0.53 -3.97
CA TRP A 37 -3.23 -0.49 -5.42
C TRP A 37 -3.60 -1.83 -6.07
N LEU A 38 -3.17 -2.95 -5.50
CA LEU A 38 -3.52 -4.29 -5.98
C LEU A 38 -5.02 -4.57 -5.87
N VAL A 39 -5.67 -4.10 -4.79
CA VAL A 39 -7.12 -4.26 -4.64
C VAL A 39 -7.86 -3.46 -5.72
N GLU A 40 -7.49 -2.20 -5.97
CA GLU A 40 -8.09 -1.41 -7.06
C GLU A 40 -7.89 -2.08 -8.43
N ALA A 41 -6.69 -2.59 -8.71
CA ALA A 41 -6.40 -3.30 -9.96
C ALA A 41 -7.22 -4.58 -10.14
N MET A 42 -7.46 -5.34 -9.06
CA MET A 42 -8.29 -6.54 -9.10
C MET A 42 -9.79 -6.24 -9.25
N LEU A 43 -10.26 -5.11 -8.72
CA LEU A 43 -11.66 -4.72 -8.84
C LEU A 43 -12.05 -4.40 -10.29
N GLU A 44 -11.11 -3.90 -11.10
CA GLU A 44 -11.37 -3.62 -12.52
C GLU A 44 -11.63 -4.92 -13.32
N GLN A 45 -10.86 -5.98 -13.04
CA GLN A 45 -11.02 -7.29 -13.68
C GLN A 45 -12.36 -7.94 -13.32
N ARG A 46 -12.72 -7.94 -12.03
CA ARG A 46 -13.96 -8.55 -11.54
C ARG A 46 -15.21 -7.94 -12.15
N ARG A 47 -15.21 -6.63 -12.40
CA ARG A 47 -16.35 -5.94 -13.04
C ARG A 47 -16.58 -6.41 -14.48
N ALA A 48 -15.50 -6.70 -15.21
CA ALA A 48 -15.58 -7.24 -16.57
C ALA A 48 -16.14 -8.67 -16.54
N ASP A 49 -15.66 -9.50 -15.61
CA ASP A 49 -16.12 -10.88 -15.45
C ASP A 49 -17.59 -10.96 -15.00
N ASP A 50 -18.01 -10.15 -14.02
CA ASP A 50 -19.40 -10.08 -13.57
C ASP A 50 -20.34 -9.64 -14.71
N CYS A 51 -19.87 -8.73 -15.57
CA CYS A 51 -20.67 -8.27 -16.70
C CYS A 51 -20.76 -9.33 -17.82
N ALA A 52 -19.67 -10.06 -18.09
CA ALA A 52 -19.67 -11.19 -19.02
C ALA A 52 -20.54 -12.35 -18.51
N ALA A 53 -20.46 -12.64 -17.20
CA ALA A 53 -21.27 -13.67 -16.54
C ALA A 53 -22.77 -13.35 -16.55
N GLN A 54 -23.15 -12.06 -16.51
CA GLN A 54 -24.54 -11.62 -16.68
C GLN A 54 -25.05 -11.70 -18.14
N GLY A 55 -24.24 -12.18 -19.09
CA GLY A 55 -24.64 -12.34 -20.49
C GLY A 55 -24.77 -11.01 -21.25
N ARG A 56 -24.35 -9.88 -20.66
CA ARG A 56 -24.38 -8.58 -21.31
C ARG A 56 -23.17 -8.42 -22.22
N ARG A 57 -23.43 -8.00 -23.46
CA ARG A 57 -22.39 -7.71 -24.46
C ARG A 57 -21.87 -6.28 -24.45
N ASN A 58 -22.42 -5.43 -23.57
CA ASN A 58 -22.16 -3.98 -23.57
C ASN A 58 -21.58 -3.53 -22.22
N CYS A 59 -20.44 -4.10 -21.82
CA CYS A 59 -19.82 -3.88 -20.50
C CYS A 59 -19.11 -2.53 -20.33
N GLY A 60 -19.06 -1.70 -21.36
CA GLY A 60 -18.51 -0.34 -21.32
C GLY A 60 -19.55 0.78 -21.39
N ALA A 61 -20.84 0.46 -21.63
CA ALA A 61 -21.90 1.47 -21.68
C ALA A 61 -22.48 1.69 -20.27
N PRO A 62 -22.62 2.93 -19.80
CA PRO A 62 -23.31 3.23 -18.55
C PRO A 62 -24.70 2.61 -18.58
N LEU A 63 -25.01 1.80 -17.58
CA LEU A 63 -26.36 1.29 -17.39
C LEU A 63 -27.24 2.45 -16.98
N VAL A 64 -27.92 3.04 -17.95
CA VAL A 64 -29.12 3.82 -17.69
C VAL A 64 -30.13 2.84 -17.10
N VAL A 65 -30.17 2.74 -15.77
CA VAL A 65 -31.30 2.16 -15.05
C VAL A 65 -32.41 3.19 -15.12
N PRO A 66 -33.49 2.98 -15.91
CA PRO A 66 -34.62 3.89 -15.90
C PRO A 66 -35.23 3.90 -14.49
N PRO A 67 -35.69 5.07 -13.99
CA PRO A 67 -36.27 5.15 -12.65
C PRO A 67 -37.50 4.23 -12.61
N ALA A 68 -37.55 3.37 -11.59
CA ALA A 68 -38.74 2.58 -11.30
C ALA A 68 -39.91 3.55 -11.09
N ARG A 69 -40.90 3.46 -11.99
CA ARG A 69 -42.10 4.28 -11.96
C ARG A 69 -43.19 3.54 -11.20
#